data_AF-A0A962Z552-F1
#
_entry.id   AF-A0A962Z552-F1
#
_cell.length_a   1.000
_cell.length_b   1.000
_cell.length_c   1.000
_cell.angle_alpha   90.00
_cell.angle_beta   90.00
_cell.angle_gamma   90.00
#
_symmetry.space_group_name_H-M   'P 1'
#
loop_
_entity.id
_entity.type
_entity.pdbx_description
1 polymer ?
#
loop_
_entity_poly.entity_id
_entity_poly.type
_entity_poly.pdbx_seq_one_letter_code
_entity_poly.pdbx_strand_id
1 'polypeptide(L)'
;MTWLAAALLCILVVEIALRLPFAGLLRRTARTATSALWTLRARHVSDHWKEKVMVAYSGRMFACSLGLALWLLVVAAVVIAFVLAVEFVLPGFSAFMTGWQGIVASLVAASIYLSLRKHLPHARLQSARQAASPAGPATRSGR
;
A
#
# COMPACT_ATOMS: atom_id res chain seq x y z
N MET A 1 -7.09 5.49 -28.18
CA MET A 1 -5.71 5.25 -27.68
C MET A 1 -5.50 5.78 -26.27
N THR A 2 -6.03 6.95 -25.93
CA THR A 2 -5.99 7.55 -24.57
C THR A 2 -6.53 6.64 -23.45
N TRP A 3 -7.61 5.89 -23.70
CA TRP A 3 -8.18 4.92 -22.74
C TRP A 3 -7.20 3.81 -22.33
N LEU A 4 -6.40 3.30 -23.27
CA LEU A 4 -5.41 2.25 -23.00
C LEU A 4 -4.24 2.81 -22.17
N ALA A 5 -3.75 4.00 -22.53
CA ALA A 5 -2.72 4.70 -21.75
C ALA A 5 -3.21 5.00 -20.32
N ALA A 6 -4.48 5.36 -20.17
CA ALA A 6 -5.10 5.58 -18.86
C ALA A 6 -5.17 4.30 -18.02
N ALA A 7 -5.60 3.19 -18.62
CA ALA A 7 -5.62 1.90 -17.95
C ALA A 7 -4.21 1.46 -17.52
N LEU A 8 -3.21 1.67 -18.39
CA LEU A 8 -1.82 1.30 -18.12
C LEU A 8 -1.23 2.15 -16.98
N LEU A 9 -1.49 3.46 -16.98
CA LEU A 9 -1.13 4.35 -15.86
C LEU A 9 -1.78 3.86 -14.55
N CYS A 10 -3.08 3.53 -14.57
CA CYS A 10 -3.76 3.02 -13.38
C CYS A 10 -3.14 1.73 -12.85
N ILE A 11 -2.85 0.77 -13.73
CA ILE A 11 -2.20 -0.48 -13.34
C ILE A 11 -0.83 -0.20 -12.72
N LEU A 12 -0.04 0.69 -13.34
CA LEU A 12 1.27 1.09 -12.83
C LEU A 12 1.18 1.72 -11.43
N VAL A 13 0.29 2.68 -11.24
CA VAL A 13 0.07 3.36 -9.96
C VAL A 13 -0.40 2.38 -8.89
N VAL A 14 -1.35 1.51 -9.22
CA VAL A 14 -1.87 0.51 -8.28
C VAL A 14 -0.77 -0.48 -7.89
N GLU A 15 0.05 -0.95 -8.84
CA GLU A 15 1.14 -1.88 -8.55
C GLU A 15 2.23 -1.21 -7.69
N ILE A 16 2.59 0.04 -7.96
CA ILE A 16 3.50 0.83 -7.12
C ILE A 16 2.91 0.99 -5.73
N ALA A 17 1.65 1.41 -5.60
CA ALA A 17 0.98 1.59 -4.32
C ALA A 17 0.91 0.29 -3.49
N LEU A 18 0.73 -0.86 -4.15
CA LEU A 18 0.69 -2.17 -3.51
C LEU A 18 2.07 -2.72 -3.14
N ARG A 19 3.12 -2.37 -3.89
CA ARG A 19 4.52 -2.76 -3.59
C ARG A 19 5.18 -1.85 -2.55
N LEU A 20 4.72 -0.61 -2.43
CA LEU A 20 5.27 0.32 -1.47
C LEU A 20 4.98 -0.13 -0.03
N PRO A 21 5.94 0.01 0.90
CA PRO A 21 5.78 -0.40 2.29
C PRO A 21 4.90 0.58 3.10
N PHE A 22 3.87 1.18 2.48
CA PHE A 22 2.94 2.12 3.14
C PHE A 22 2.32 1.49 4.39
N ALA A 23 1.88 0.23 4.32
CA ALA A 23 1.34 -0.48 5.47
C ALA A 23 2.37 -0.64 6.61
N GLY A 24 3.64 -0.82 6.27
CA GLY A 24 4.73 -0.92 7.24
C GLY A 24 5.02 0.40 7.93
N LEU A 25 5.12 1.50 7.16
CA LEU A 25 5.31 2.84 7.72
C LEU A 25 4.11 3.26 8.58
N LEU A 26 2.88 3.04 8.10
CA LEU A 26 1.67 3.41 8.83
C LEU A 26 1.56 2.66 10.17
N ARG A 27 1.93 1.37 10.19
CA ARG A 27 2.01 0.59 11.44
C ARG A 27 3.09 1.13 12.38
N ARG A 28 4.25 1.58 11.87
CA ARG A 28 5.31 2.20 12.70
C ARG A 28 4.84 3.52 13.31
N THR A 29 4.16 4.36 12.54
CA THR A 29 3.54 5.59 13.01
C THR A 29 2.50 5.29 14.10
N ALA A 30 1.55 4.39 13.82
CA ALA A 30 0.50 4.02 14.78
C ALA A 30 1.09 3.47 16.10
N ARG A 31 2.10 2.59 16.02
CA ARG A 31 2.79 2.08 17.22
C ARG A 31 3.45 3.21 18.01
N THR A 32 4.18 4.09 17.33
CA THR A 32 4.86 5.24 17.96
C THR A 32 3.84 6.16 18.65
N ALA A 33 2.66 6.39 18.06
CA ALA A 33 1.58 7.19 18.65
C ALA A 33 1.04 6.52 19.92
N THR A 34 0.74 5.21 19.83
CA THR A 34 0.21 4.47 20.98
C THR A 34 1.20 4.43 22.13
N SER A 35 2.50 4.24 21.86
CA SER A 35 3.54 4.26 22.90
C SER A 35 3.69 5.64 23.53
N ALA A 36 3.65 6.72 22.74
CA ALA A 36 3.69 8.08 23.27
C ALA A 36 2.48 8.36 24.19
N LEU A 37 1.28 7.98 23.78
CA LEU A 37 0.06 8.13 24.58
C LEU A 37 0.11 7.32 25.89
N TRP A 38 0.67 6.11 25.85
CA TRP A 38 0.86 5.29 27.04
C TRP A 38 1.82 5.93 28.04
N THR A 39 2.96 6.45 27.56
CA THR A 39 3.94 7.15 28.41
C THR A 39 3.36 8.41 29.04
N LEU A 40 2.53 9.16 28.30
CA LEU A 40 1.85 10.34 28.84
C LEU A 40 0.81 10.01 29.91
N ARG A 41 0.11 8.87 29.77
CA ARG A 41 -0.91 8.42 30.73
C ARG A 41 -0.33 7.77 31.99
N ALA A 42 0.94 7.37 31.98
CA ALA A 42 1.56 6.71 33.11
C ALA A 42 1.77 7.69 34.29
N ARG A 43 1.03 7.47 35.40
CA ARG A 43 1.10 8.31 36.61
C ARG A 43 2.42 8.19 37.40
N HIS A 44 3.15 7.09 37.22
CA HIS A 44 4.39 6.79 37.96
C HIS A 44 5.67 7.33 37.29
N VAL A 45 5.55 8.01 36.15
CA VAL A 45 6.69 8.54 35.40
C VAL A 45 6.92 10.00 35.78
N SER A 46 8.15 10.37 36.13
CA SER A 46 8.50 11.75 36.45
C SER A 46 8.35 12.66 35.23
N ASP A 47 7.93 13.91 35.46
CA ASP A 47 7.69 14.85 34.35
C ASP A 47 8.96 15.14 33.55
N HIS A 48 10.13 15.17 34.20
CA HIS A 48 11.41 15.29 33.50
C HIS A 48 11.67 14.15 32.50
N TRP A 49 11.24 12.93 32.84
CA TRP A 49 11.38 11.80 31.92
C TRP A 49 10.35 11.87 30.78
N LYS A 50 9.13 12.36 31.06
CA LYS A 50 8.12 12.59 30.01
C LYS A 50 8.60 13.59 28.97
N GLU A 51 9.23 14.70 29.39
CA GLU A 51 9.76 15.72 28.48
C GLU A 51 10.81 15.13 27.53
N LYS A 52 11.81 14.43 28.08
CA LYS A 52 12.87 13.81 27.29
C LYS A 52 12.34 12.76 26.31
N VAL A 53 11.35 11.97 26.74
CA VAL A 53 10.76 10.90 25.92
C VAL A 53 9.81 11.46 24.86
N MET A 54 9.08 12.54 25.14
CA MET A 54 8.26 13.23 24.14
C MET A 54 9.12 13.74 22.98
N VAL A 55 10.27 14.36 23.24
CA VAL A 55 11.18 14.82 22.17
C VAL A 55 11.62 13.65 21.29
N ALA A 56 11.96 12.50 21.88
CA ALA A 56 12.33 11.30 21.13
C ALA A 56 11.17 10.74 20.29
N TYR A 57 9.94 10.73 20.81
CA TYR A 57 8.76 10.30 20.06
C TYR A 57 8.42 11.27 18.92
N SER A 58 8.53 12.58 19.14
CA SER A 58 8.34 13.60 18.11
C SER A 58 9.32 13.42 16.96
N GLY A 59 10.61 13.17 17.26
CA GLY A 59 11.61 12.87 16.23
C GLY A 59 11.30 11.60 15.43
N ARG A 60 10.86 10.52 16.12
CA ARG A 60 10.46 9.27 15.45
C ARG A 60 9.21 9.44 14.59
N MET A 61 8.26 10.26 15.05
CA MET A 61 7.07 10.62 14.27
C MET A 61 7.44 11.43 13.03
N PHE A 62 8.30 12.44 13.20
CA PHE A 62 8.78 13.25 12.08
C PHE A 62 9.47 12.40 11.02
N ALA A 63 10.36 11.48 11.42
CA ALA A 63 11.02 10.57 10.49
C ALA A 63 10.03 9.66 9.75
N CYS A 64 8.99 9.15 10.42
CA CYS A 64 7.95 8.35 9.79
C CYS A 64 7.12 9.18 8.80
N SER A 65 6.73 10.40 9.17
CA SER A 65 6.02 11.34 8.30
C SER A 65 6.85 11.73 7.09
N LEU A 66 8.15 11.98 7.26
CA LEU A 66 9.08 12.27 6.18
C LEU A 66 9.22 11.07 5.22
N GLY A 67 9.30 9.86 5.76
CA GLY A 67 9.30 8.64 4.95
C GLY A 67 8.02 8.48 4.13
N LEU A 68 6.85 8.77 4.72
CA LEU A 68 5.57 8.77 4.00
C LEU A 68 5.54 9.84 2.89
N ALA A 69 5.99 11.05 3.20
CA ALA A 69 6.06 12.15 2.23
C ALA A 69 6.99 11.81 1.06
N LEU A 70 8.16 11.22 1.33
CA LEU A 70 9.11 10.80 0.31
C LEU A 70 8.50 9.76 -0.63
N TRP A 71 7.83 8.74 -0.08
CA TRP A 71 7.15 7.73 -0.89
C TRP A 71 6.02 8.31 -1.73
N LEU A 72 5.25 9.26 -1.18
CA LEU A 72 4.22 9.96 -1.94
C LEU A 72 4.82 10.78 -3.10
N LEU A 73 5.96 11.44 -2.85
CA LEU A 73 6.69 12.19 -3.87
C LEU A 73 7.17 11.25 -4.99
N VAL A 74 7.71 10.09 -4.66
CA VAL A 74 8.11 9.07 -5.66
C VAL A 74 6.93 8.65 -6.52
N VAL A 75 5.77 8.35 -5.91
CA VAL A 75 4.55 8.00 -6.67
C VAL A 75 4.13 9.15 -7.58
N ALA A 76 4.08 10.38 -7.06
CA ALA A 76 3.73 11.56 -7.84
C ALA A 76 4.69 11.80 -9.00
N ALA A 77 5.99 11.66 -8.77
CA ALA A 77 7.02 11.80 -9.80
C ALA A 77 6.84 10.78 -10.93
N VAL A 78 6.54 9.52 -10.60
CA VAL A 78 6.28 8.48 -11.61
C VAL A 78 5.02 8.81 -12.43
N VAL A 79 3.94 9.24 -11.76
CA VAL A 79 2.70 9.63 -12.45
C VAL A 79 2.95 10.80 -13.39
N ILE A 80 3.60 11.86 -12.91
CA ILE A 80 3.90 13.05 -13.70
C ILE A 80 4.80 12.68 -14.89
N ALA A 81 5.86 11.92 -14.66
CA ALA A 81 6.77 11.47 -15.72
C ALA A 81 6.02 10.67 -16.79
N PHE A 82 5.12 9.76 -16.39
CA PHE A 82 4.32 8.99 -17.33
C PHE A 82 3.35 9.87 -18.13
N VAL A 83 2.64 10.78 -17.46
CA VAL A 83 1.72 11.71 -18.14
C VAL A 83 2.46 12.56 -19.15
N LEU A 84 3.61 13.13 -18.79
CA LEU A 84 4.45 13.93 -19.70
C LEU A 84 4.95 13.10 -20.89
N ALA A 85 5.39 11.86 -20.65
CA ALA A 85 5.84 10.96 -21.71
C ALA A 85 4.71 10.61 -22.70
N VAL A 86 3.50 10.36 -22.19
CA VAL A 86 2.33 10.07 -23.04
C VAL A 86 1.87 11.32 -23.77
N GLU A 87 1.88 12.50 -23.13
CA GLU A 87 1.49 13.76 -23.74
C GLU A 87 2.36 14.09 -24.97
N PHE A 88 3.65 13.72 -24.94
CA PHE A 88 4.55 13.89 -26.08
C PHE A 88 4.12 13.10 -27.32
N VAL A 89 3.47 11.94 -27.12
CA VAL A 89 3.01 11.05 -28.20
C VAL A 89 1.54 11.31 -28.55
N LEU A 90 0.72 11.66 -27.56
CA LEU A 90 -0.73 11.84 -27.63
C LEU A 90 -1.11 13.17 -26.97
N PRO A 91 -1.10 14.28 -27.72
CA PRO A 91 -1.53 15.58 -27.21
C PRO A 91 -2.97 15.54 -26.71
N GLY A 92 -3.25 16.16 -25.56
CA GLY A 92 -4.58 16.20 -24.93
C GLY A 92 -4.87 15.05 -23.96
N PHE A 93 -3.89 14.19 -23.68
CA PHE A 93 -4.04 13.12 -22.68
C PHE A 93 -4.23 13.68 -21.26
N SER A 94 -3.49 14.73 -20.91
CA SER A 94 -3.63 15.47 -19.65
C SER A 94 -5.03 16.04 -19.45
N ALA A 95 -5.62 16.64 -20.49
CA ALA A 95 -7.00 17.15 -20.48
C ALA A 95 -8.04 16.03 -20.35
N PHE A 96 -7.78 14.87 -20.97
CA PHE A 96 -8.62 13.69 -20.78
C PHE A 96 -8.57 13.17 -19.33
N MET A 97 -7.38 13.16 -18.72
CA MET A 97 -7.18 12.70 -17.34
C MET A 97 -7.85 13.59 -16.29
N THR A 98 -7.84 14.91 -16.49
CA THR A 98 -8.52 15.85 -15.60
C THR A 98 -10.04 15.92 -15.85
N GLY A 99 -10.51 15.39 -16.99
CA GLY A 99 -11.92 15.27 -17.31
C GLY A 99 -12.65 14.16 -16.54
N TRP A 100 -13.97 14.27 -16.46
CA TRP A 100 -14.83 13.28 -15.80
C TRP A 100 -14.68 11.86 -16.41
N GLN A 101 -14.43 11.78 -17.72
CA GLN A 101 -14.23 10.52 -18.43
C GLN A 101 -12.96 9.79 -17.95
N GLY A 102 -11.86 10.52 -17.76
CA GLY A 102 -10.62 9.97 -17.21
C GLY A 102 -10.78 9.45 -15.79
N ILE A 103 -11.54 10.17 -14.95
CA ILE A 103 -11.85 9.76 -13.58
C ILE A 103 -12.66 8.46 -13.56
N VAL A 104 -13.71 8.35 -14.38
CA VAL A 104 -14.52 7.11 -14.46
C VAL A 104 -13.69 5.95 -15.01
N ALA A 105 -12.93 6.19 -16.09
CA ALA A 105 -12.06 5.18 -16.70
C ALA A 105 -11.03 4.63 -15.71
N SER A 106 -10.36 5.51 -14.97
CA SER A 106 -9.35 5.15 -13.99
C SER A 106 -9.93 4.36 -12.82
N LEU A 107 -11.11 4.77 -12.34
CA LEU A 107 -11.82 4.05 -11.27
C LEU A 107 -12.20 2.63 -11.69
N VAL A 108 -12.75 2.47 -12.90
CA VAL A 108 -13.13 1.16 -13.45
C VAL A 108 -11.88 0.29 -13.66
N ALA A 109 -10.83 0.83 -14.27
CA ALA A 109 -9.59 0.09 -14.51
C ALA A 109 -8.94 -0.39 -13.21
N ALA A 110 -8.85 0.49 -12.19
CA ALA A 110 -8.33 0.13 -10.88
C ALA A 110 -9.17 -0.96 -10.19
N SER A 111 -10.51 -0.84 -10.26
CA SER A 111 -11.43 -1.80 -9.65
C SER A 111 -11.32 -3.19 -10.29
N ILE A 112 -11.23 -3.25 -11.62
CA ILE A 112 -11.04 -4.49 -12.37
C ILE A 112 -9.69 -5.11 -12.00
N TYR A 113 -8.60 -4.33 -12.02
CA TYR A 113 -7.26 -4.84 -11.73
C TYR A 113 -7.13 -5.40 -10.31
N LEU A 114 -7.67 -4.68 -9.31
CA LEU A 114 -7.68 -5.15 -7.93
C LEU A 114 -8.49 -6.43 -7.75
N SER A 115 -9.64 -6.52 -8.41
CA SER A 115 -10.48 -7.73 -8.42
C SER A 115 -9.72 -8.90 -9.04
N LEU A 116 -9.14 -8.70 -10.22
CA LEU A 116 -8.37 -9.72 -10.93
C LEU A 116 -7.19 -10.24 -10.08
N ARG A 117 -6.44 -9.33 -9.46
CA ARG A 117 -5.31 -9.66 -8.57
C ARG A 117 -5.75 -10.41 -7.31
N LYS A 118 -6.92 -10.11 -6.76
CA LYS A 118 -7.47 -10.81 -5.57
C LYS A 118 -7.91 -12.25 -5.89
N HIS A 119 -8.32 -12.52 -7.13
CA HIS A 119 -8.72 -13.86 -7.56
C HIS A 119 -7.54 -14.78 -7.96
N LEU A 120 -6.37 -14.23 -8.33
CA LEU A 120 -5.17 -15.03 -8.64
C LEU A 120 -4.51 -15.82 -7.47
N PRO A 121 -4.49 -15.37 -6.20
CA PRO A 121 -3.80 -16.10 -5.12
C PRO A 121 -4.54 -17.33 -4.59
N HIS A 122 -5.86 -17.46 -4.80
CA HIS A 122 -6.61 -18.63 -4.31
C HIS A 122 -6.36 -19.90 -5.13
N ALA A 123 -6.00 -19.78 -6.42
CA ALA A 123 -5.71 -20.94 -7.27
C ALA A 123 -4.39 -21.64 -6.87
N ARG A 124 -3.34 -20.90 -6.48
CA ARG A 124 -2.03 -21.49 -6.18
C ARG A 124 -1.93 -22.16 -4.81
N LEU A 125 -2.69 -21.68 -3.82
CA LEU A 125 -2.70 -22.27 -2.47
C LEU A 125 -3.56 -23.54 -2.39
N GLN A 126 -4.59 -23.66 -3.23
CA GLN A 126 -5.44 -24.87 -3.28
C GLN A 126 -4.70 -26.06 -3.91
N SER A 127 -3.94 -25.84 -4.99
CA SER A 127 -3.12 -26.90 -5.61
C SER A 127 -2.00 -27.38 -4.68
N ALA A 128 -1.37 -26.47 -3.94
CA ALA A 128 -0.33 -26.82 -2.96
C ALA A 128 -0.89 -27.57 -1.74
N ARG A 129 -2.10 -27.22 -1.26
CA ARG A 129 -2.79 -27.98 -0.18
C ARG A 129 -3.30 -29.34 -0.64
N GLN A 130 -3.75 -29.48 -1.88
CA GLN A 130 -4.17 -30.78 -2.44
C GLN A 130 -2.97 -31.71 -2.70
N ALA A 131 -1.83 -31.17 -3.13
CA ALA A 131 -0.59 -31.95 -3.27
C ALA A 131 0.05 -32.33 -1.92
N ALA A 132 -0.18 -31.54 -0.86
CA ALA A 132 0.37 -31.76 0.47
C ALA A 132 -0.58 -32.47 1.46
N SER A 133 -1.74 -32.95 1.01
CA SER A 133 -2.60 -33.82 1.83
C SER A 133 -2.22 -35.27 1.56
N PRO A 134 -1.35 -35.91 2.37
CA PRO A 134 -1.17 -37.35 2.29
C PRO A 134 -2.51 -38.00 2.65
N ALA A 135 -2.87 -39.02 1.88
CA ALA A 135 -4.01 -39.87 2.16
C ALA A 135 -4.07 -40.23 3.65
N GLY A 136 -5.29 -40.13 4.21
CA GLY A 136 -5.54 -40.20 5.64
C GLY A 136 -4.97 -41.44 6.32
N PRO A 137 -4.72 -41.36 7.63
CA PRO A 137 -4.11 -42.44 8.38
C PRO A 137 -4.99 -43.69 8.33
N ALA A 138 -4.44 -44.75 7.75
CA ALA A 138 -4.95 -46.10 7.88
C ALA A 138 -5.07 -46.44 9.37
N THR A 139 -6.32 -46.55 9.81
CA THR A 139 -6.85 -47.32 10.94
C THR A 139 -5.79 -48.05 11.78
N ARG A 140 -5.49 -47.51 12.97
CA ARG A 140 -4.84 -48.25 14.05
C ARG A 140 -5.90 -49.14 14.72
N SER A 141 -5.91 -50.41 14.34
CA SER A 141 -6.68 -51.48 14.98
C SER A 141 -5.73 -52.68 15.13
N GLY A 142 -5.48 -53.09 16.37
CA GLY A 142 -4.98 -54.45 16.62
C GLY A 142 -3.94 -54.59 17.72
N ARG A 143 -4.45 -54.92 18.91
CA ARG A 143 -3.89 -55.75 20.00
C ARG A 143 -2.75 -55.19 20.84
#